data_AF-A0A7J3WV66-F1
#
_entry.id   AF-A0A7J3WV66-F1
#
_cell.length_a   1.000
_cell.length_b   1.000
_cell.length_c   1.000
_cell.angle_alpha   90.00
_cell.angle_beta   90.00
_cell.angle_gamma   90.00
#
_symmetry.space_group_name_H-M   'P 1'
#
loop_
_entity.id
_entity.type
_entity.pdbx_description
1 polymer ?
#
loop_
_entity_poly.entity_id
_entity_poly.type
_entity_poly.pdbx_seq_one_letter_code
_entity_poly.pdbx_strand_id
1 'polypeptide(L)'
;MLKEKRGLNTMDGMDELREMMIRAQKELKDEEKMERFRKLRKEVVDAIMEGNMEPYDAYMKFLHEVNIIYPDAVNYFGTDHFEGKLRTYLLLWILKMMASPQDF
;
A
#
# COMPACT_ATOMS: atom_id res chain seq x y z
N MET A 1 1.28 -6.19 -29.39
CA MET A 1 2.01 -7.44 -29.65
C MET A 1 1.80 -8.37 -28.46
N LEU A 2 1.10 -9.48 -28.67
CA LEU A 2 0.89 -10.54 -27.67
C LEU A 2 2.14 -11.43 -27.57
N LYS A 3 3.20 -10.93 -26.93
CA LYS A 3 4.42 -11.71 -26.67
C LYS A 3 4.85 -11.56 -25.21
N GLU A 4 4.06 -12.08 -24.29
CA GLU A 4 4.51 -12.36 -22.90
C GLU A 4 3.57 -13.29 -22.10
N LYS A 5 2.77 -14.13 -22.79
CA LYS A 5 1.97 -15.20 -22.16
C LYS A 5 2.67 -16.58 -22.24
N ARG A 6 3.95 -16.68 -21.87
CA ARG A 6 4.72 -17.94 -22.06
C ARG A 6 5.30 -18.60 -20.81
N GLY A 7 5.20 -18.02 -19.61
CA GLY A 7 5.68 -18.69 -18.37
C GLY A 7 4.63 -19.52 -17.62
N LEU A 8 3.38 -19.03 -17.56
CA LEU A 8 2.36 -19.54 -16.62
C LEU A 8 1.69 -20.88 -16.97
N ASN A 9 1.96 -21.45 -18.15
CA ASN A 9 1.36 -22.73 -18.58
C ASN A 9 2.24 -23.96 -18.25
N THR A 10 3.35 -23.76 -17.53
CA THR A 10 4.22 -24.84 -17.04
C THR A 10 4.00 -25.00 -15.54
N MET A 11 4.07 -26.24 -15.04
CA MET A 11 3.92 -26.56 -13.60
C MET A 11 4.87 -25.70 -12.75
N ASP A 12 6.04 -25.39 -13.30
CA ASP A 12 7.09 -24.50 -12.76
C ASP A 12 6.61 -23.04 -12.56
N GLY A 13 5.97 -22.44 -13.58
CA GLY A 13 5.46 -21.06 -13.49
C GLY A 13 4.29 -20.88 -12.50
N MET A 14 3.52 -21.94 -12.25
CA MET A 14 2.47 -21.92 -11.22
C MET A 14 3.05 -22.08 -9.81
N ASP A 15 4.14 -22.84 -9.66
CA ASP A 15 4.85 -22.99 -8.40
C ASP A 15 5.57 -21.68 -8.02
N GLU A 16 6.23 -21.00 -8.97
CA GLU A 16 6.81 -19.67 -8.76
C GLU A 16 5.75 -18.64 -8.31
N LEU A 17 4.60 -18.61 -8.98
CA LEU A 17 3.50 -17.71 -8.61
C LEU A 17 2.98 -18.02 -7.20
N ARG A 18 2.87 -19.30 -6.84
CA ARG A 18 2.45 -19.73 -5.51
C ARG A 18 3.46 -19.31 -4.45
N GLU A 19 4.75 -19.45 -4.70
CA GLU A 19 5.79 -18.99 -3.79
C GLU A 19 5.75 -17.48 -3.58
N MET A 20 5.61 -16.70 -4.67
CA MET A 20 5.45 -15.25 -4.58
C MET A 20 4.23 -14.86 -3.72
N MET A 21 3.09 -15.52 -3.93
CA MET A 21 1.90 -15.31 -3.12
C MET A 21 2.14 -15.62 -1.63
N ILE A 22 2.82 -16.73 -1.33
CA ILE A 22 3.13 -17.13 0.06
C ILE A 22 4.04 -16.09 0.73
N ARG A 23 5.10 -15.63 0.04
CA ARG A 23 5.99 -14.58 0.55
C ARG A 23 5.23 -13.28 0.81
N ALA A 24 4.45 -12.82 -0.17
CA ALA A 24 3.60 -11.64 -0.05
C ALA A 24 2.63 -11.74 1.14
N GLN A 25 1.94 -12.86 1.32
CA GLN A 25 1.01 -13.05 2.44
C GLN A 25 1.72 -13.13 3.80
N LYS A 26 2.90 -13.75 3.87
CA LYS A 26 3.71 -13.78 5.09
C LYS A 26 4.13 -12.38 5.48
N GLU A 27 4.54 -11.59 4.50
CA GLU A 27 4.94 -10.20 4.69
C GLU A 27 3.81 -9.32 5.22
N LEU A 28 2.59 -9.47 4.68
CA LEU A 28 1.42 -8.72 5.15
C LEU A 28 0.97 -9.08 6.58
N LYS A 29 1.44 -10.21 7.12
CA LYS A 29 1.17 -10.65 8.50
C LYS A 29 2.27 -10.26 9.47
N ASP A 30 3.38 -9.69 8.99
CA ASP A 30 4.47 -9.23 9.84
C ASP A 30 4.06 -7.98 10.63
N GLU A 31 4.09 -8.08 11.96
CA GLU A 31 3.61 -7.03 12.86
C GLU A 31 4.45 -5.76 12.82
N GLU A 32 5.77 -5.89 12.64
CA GLU A 32 6.67 -4.75 12.56
C GLU A 32 6.42 -3.97 11.27
N LYS A 33 6.26 -4.68 10.14
CA LYS A 33 5.90 -4.06 8.86
C LYS A 33 4.53 -3.41 8.92
N MET A 34 3.55 -4.06 9.53
CA MET A 34 2.21 -3.49 9.74
C MET A 34 2.27 -2.18 10.52
N GLU A 35 3.08 -2.12 11.58
CA GLU A 35 3.22 -0.91 12.37
C GLU A 35 3.96 0.20 11.61
N ARG A 36 5.03 -0.13 10.89
CA ARG A 36 5.72 0.82 10.00
C ARG A 36 4.77 1.41 8.96
N PHE A 37 3.92 0.58 8.35
CA PHE A 37 2.94 1.03 7.38
C PHE A 37 1.82 1.90 7.99
N ARG A 38 1.39 1.61 9.23
CA ARG A 38 0.48 2.50 9.96
C ARG A 38 1.09 3.88 10.16
N LYS A 39 2.36 3.95 10.60
CA LYS A 39 3.09 5.20 10.78
C LYS A 39 3.25 5.96 9.47
N LEU A 40 3.65 5.29 8.40
CA LEU A 40 3.79 5.89 7.07
C LEU A 40 2.48 6.55 6.60
N ARG A 41 1.35 5.84 6.69
CA ARG A 41 0.05 6.40 6.26
C ARG A 41 -0.34 7.63 7.06
N LYS A 42 -0.08 7.61 8.37
CA LYS A 42 -0.33 8.75 9.24
C LYS A 42 0.55 9.94 8.84
N GLU A 43 1.86 9.72 8.71
CA GLU A 43 2.83 10.75 8.31
C GLU A 43 2.47 11.39 6.96
N VAL A 44 2.11 10.58 5.97
CA VAL A 44 1.72 11.05 4.64
C VAL A 44 0.45 11.89 4.72
N VAL A 45 -0.59 11.42 5.43
CA VAL A 45 -1.84 12.16 5.54
C VAL A 45 -1.66 13.44 6.34
N ASP A 46 -0.99 13.38 7.50
CA ASP A 46 -0.72 14.57 8.32
C ASP A 46 0.06 15.61 7.51
N ALA A 47 1.09 15.21 6.75
CA ALA A 47 1.87 16.12 5.92
C ALA A 47 1.03 16.80 4.81
N ILE A 48 0.10 16.07 4.19
CA ILE A 48 -0.84 16.63 3.20
C ILE A 48 -1.79 17.63 3.87
N MET A 49 -2.41 17.23 4.96
CA MET A 49 -3.48 18.01 5.58
C MET A 49 -2.97 19.26 6.30
N GLU A 50 -1.74 19.23 6.81
CA GLU A 50 -1.06 20.38 7.42
C GLU A 50 -0.43 21.32 6.38
N GLY A 51 -0.43 20.94 5.09
CA GLY A 51 0.19 21.73 4.02
C GLY A 51 1.73 21.69 4.06
N ASN A 52 2.31 20.72 4.76
CA ASN A 52 3.77 20.53 4.87
C ASN A 52 4.36 19.82 3.65
N MET A 53 3.53 19.18 2.82
CA MET A 53 3.95 18.46 1.62
C MET A 53 2.86 18.52 0.55
N GLU A 54 3.25 18.76 -0.70
CA GLU A 54 2.33 18.69 -1.83
C GLU A 54 1.75 17.27 -1.96
N PRO A 55 0.45 17.11 -2.27
CA PRO A 55 -0.20 15.79 -2.32
C PRO A 55 0.49 14.79 -3.24
N TYR A 56 1.01 15.26 -4.38
CA TYR A 56 1.72 14.40 -5.31
C TYR A 56 3.05 13.90 -4.74
N ASP A 57 3.84 14.78 -4.11
CA ASP A 57 5.12 14.41 -3.50
C ASP A 57 4.93 13.45 -2.33
N ALA A 58 3.89 13.69 -1.51
CA ALA A 58 3.50 12.80 -0.42
C ALA A 58 3.09 11.42 -0.93
N TYR A 59 2.39 11.37 -2.07
CA TYR A 59 2.05 10.12 -2.75
C TYR A 59 3.29 9.40 -3.31
N MET A 60 4.22 10.13 -3.95
CA MET A 60 5.46 9.54 -4.45
C MET A 60 6.32 8.96 -3.32
N LYS A 61 6.42 9.68 -2.19
CA LYS A 61 7.07 9.18 -0.97
C LYS A 61 6.37 7.92 -0.47
N PHE A 62 5.05 7.91 -0.42
CA PHE A 62 4.28 6.73 0.00
C PHE A 62 4.60 5.50 -0.86
N LEU A 63 4.60 5.63 -2.19
CA LEU A 63 4.90 4.52 -3.09
C LEU A 63 6.31 3.97 -2.86
N HIS A 64 7.29 4.86 -2.69
CA HIS A 64 8.66 4.48 -2.39
C HIS A 64 8.77 3.69 -1.08
N GLU A 65 8.22 4.23 -0.01
CA GLU A 65 8.30 3.64 1.32
C GLU A 65 7.53 2.32 1.42
N VAL A 66 6.39 2.19 0.74
CA VAL A 66 5.64 0.92 0.68
C VAL A 66 6.46 -0.16 -0.01
N ASN A 67 7.20 0.16 -1.08
CA ASN A 67 8.09 -0.79 -1.73
C ASN A 67 9.26 -1.23 -0.84
N ILE A 68 9.67 -0.41 0.13
CA ILE A 68 10.69 -0.76 1.13
C ILE A 68 10.09 -1.63 2.25
N ILE A 69 8.89 -1.30 2.72
CA ILE A 69 8.24 -2.03 3.82
C ILE A 69 7.75 -3.41 3.32
N TYR A 70 7.19 -3.45 2.12
CA TYR A 70 6.47 -4.60 1.56
C TYR A 70 6.95 -5.00 0.15
N PRO A 71 8.26 -5.24 -0.10
CA PRO A 71 8.76 -5.60 -1.42
C PRO A 71 8.07 -6.83 -2.05
N ASP A 72 7.82 -7.91 -1.30
CA ASP A 72 7.20 -9.11 -1.85
C ASP A 72 5.71 -8.86 -2.17
N ALA A 73 5.00 -8.19 -1.26
CA ALA A 73 3.59 -7.89 -1.46
C ALA A 73 3.35 -6.82 -2.54
N VAL A 74 4.25 -5.84 -2.71
CA VAL A 74 4.19 -4.90 -3.85
C VAL A 74 4.45 -5.64 -5.16
N ASN A 75 5.44 -6.53 -5.21
CA ASN A 75 5.73 -7.29 -6.41
C ASN A 75 4.56 -8.22 -6.82
N TYR A 76 3.85 -8.81 -5.85
CA TYR A 76 2.74 -9.71 -6.14
C TYR A 76 1.38 -9.01 -6.35
N PHE A 77 1.02 -8.04 -5.50
CA PHE A 77 -0.29 -7.37 -5.54
C PHE A 77 -0.29 -6.02 -6.26
N GLY A 78 0.89 -5.46 -6.55
CA GLY A 78 1.03 -4.07 -7.00
C GLY A 78 0.89 -3.06 -5.86
N THR A 79 1.18 -1.79 -6.16
CA THR A 79 1.02 -0.68 -5.21
C THR A 79 -0.45 -0.33 -4.95
N ASP A 80 -1.34 -0.58 -5.93
CA ASP A 80 -2.78 -0.33 -5.84
C ASP A 80 -3.42 -0.89 -4.56
N HIS A 81 -2.97 -2.05 -4.09
CA HIS A 81 -3.43 -2.67 -2.84
C HIS A 81 -3.22 -1.74 -1.62
N PHE A 82 -2.10 -1.03 -1.60
CA PHE A 82 -1.71 -0.14 -0.51
C PHE A 82 -2.29 1.27 -0.70
N GLU A 83 -2.35 1.73 -1.95
CA GLU A 83 -2.96 3.01 -2.31
C GLU A 83 -4.43 3.08 -1.90
N GLY A 84 -5.19 1.99 -2.07
CA GLY A 84 -6.56 1.89 -1.58
C GLY A 84 -6.68 2.09 -0.06
N LYS A 85 -5.67 1.63 0.71
CA LYS A 85 -5.62 1.82 2.16
C LYS A 85 -5.23 3.24 2.54
N LEU A 86 -4.32 3.88 1.81
CA LEU A 86 -3.99 5.30 2.02
C LEU A 86 -5.21 6.18 1.72
N ARG A 87 -5.88 5.96 0.59
CA ARG A 87 -7.08 6.70 0.18
C ARG A 87 -8.20 6.59 1.21
N THR A 88 -8.48 5.37 1.68
CA THR A 88 -9.49 5.15 2.72
C THR A 88 -9.13 5.91 4.00
N TYR A 89 -7.85 5.90 4.40
CA TYR A 89 -7.40 6.60 5.61
C TYR A 89 -7.53 8.13 5.47
N LEU A 90 -7.14 8.70 4.32
CA LEU A 90 -7.30 10.12 4.03
C LEU A 90 -8.78 10.55 4.07
N LEU A 91 -9.68 9.77 3.46
CA LEU A 91 -11.12 10.05 3.48
C LEU A 91 -11.68 10.02 4.90
N LEU A 92 -11.32 9.02 5.71
CA LEU A 92 -11.73 8.97 7.12
C LEU A 92 -11.23 10.17 7.92
N TRP A 93 -10.03 10.68 7.61
CA TRP A 93 -9.48 11.85 8.26
C TRP A 93 -10.25 13.13 7.89
N ILE A 94 -10.53 13.33 6.60
CA ILE A 94 -11.36 14.45 6.12
C ILE A 94 -12.75 14.41 6.77
N LEU A 95 -13.39 13.23 6.83
CA LEU A 95 -14.69 13.08 7.48
C LEU A 95 -14.66 13.44 8.97
N LYS A 96 -13.59 13.08 9.70
CA LYS A 96 -13.42 13.47 11.10
C LYS A 96 -13.27 14.98 11.30
N MET A 97 -12.63 15.67 10.36
CA MET A 97 -12.52 17.14 10.39
C MET A 97 -13.86 17.83 10.12
N MET A 98 -14.70 17.20 9.30
CA MET A 98 -16.00 17.74 8.89
C MET A 98 -17.10 17.48 9.92
N ALA A 99 -17.01 16.39 10.68
CA ALA A 99 -17.97 16.10 11.74
C ALA A 99 -17.81 17.10 12.89
N SER A 100 -18.85 17.90 13.15
CA SER A 100 -18.90 18.74 14.34
C SER A 100 -18.92 17.84 15.58
N PRO A 101 -18.33 18.26 16.72
CA PRO A 101 -18.54 17.57 18.00
C PRO A 101 -20.03 17.43 18.39
N GLN A 102 -20.93 18.19 17.75
CA GLN A 102 -22.38 18.15 17.95
C GLN A 102 -23.09 17.04 17.17
N ASP A 103 -22.38 16.34 16.27
CA ASP A 103 -22.93 15.27 15.42
C ASP A 103 -22.68 13.85 15.99
N PHE A 104 -22.19 13.75 17.24
CA PHE A 104 -21.92 12.50 17.96
C PHE A 104 -22.59 12.45 19.34
#